data_AF-X6LXG9-F1
#
_entry.id   AF-X6LXG9-F1
#
_cell.length_a   1.000
_cell.length_b   1.000
_cell.length_c   1.000
_cell.angle_alpha   90.00
_cell.angle_beta   90.00
_cell.angle_gamma   90.00
#
_symmetry.space_group_name_H-M   'P 1'
#
loop_
_entity.id
_entity.type
_entity.pdbx_description
1 polymer ?
#
loop_
_entity_poly.entity_id
_entity_poly.type
_entity_poly.pdbx_seq_one_letter_code
_entity_poly.pdbx_strand_id
1 'polypeptide(L)'
;MLQEQHHLLRLFEYFGDKLKKTTISQTWKNYNQIYVDTYEKLEDICATSNLNEFQEENELKINREMCLHILWNILKYPKHIKYRQIHKQALYNYLFQKCHTSGADIEIVLINMEEELQYIGFKKGYDDNWYYQYDCIQLLHLWDCYRYWINQQIMHVFILLLIK
;
A
#
# COMPACT_ATOMS: atom_id res chain seq x y z
N MET A 1 20.98 -28.83 -29.96
CA MET A 1 21.91 -29.05 -28.83
C MET A 1 22.62 -27.78 -28.34
N LEU A 2 23.58 -27.17 -29.06
CA LEU A 2 24.31 -25.98 -28.52
C LEU A 2 23.40 -24.74 -28.38
N GLN A 3 22.48 -24.54 -29.33
CA GLN A 3 21.61 -23.37 -29.35
C GLN A 3 20.53 -23.42 -28.25
N GLU A 4 19.96 -24.60 -27.98
CA GLU A 4 18.97 -24.80 -26.89
C GLU A 4 19.58 -24.57 -25.51
N GLN A 5 20.82 -25.01 -25.30
CA GLN A 5 21.54 -24.76 -24.05
C GLN A 5 21.81 -23.26 -23.84
N HIS A 6 22.16 -22.55 -24.91
CA HIS A 6 22.37 -21.09 -24.86
C HIS A 6 21.09 -20.33 -24.51
N HIS A 7 19.95 -20.72 -25.08
CA HIS A 7 18.66 -20.12 -24.76
C HIS A 7 18.26 -20.35 -23.30
N LEU A 8 18.44 -21.57 -22.80
CA LEU A 8 18.16 -21.88 -21.40
C LEU A 8 19.09 -21.12 -20.44
N LEU A 9 20.37 -20.94 -20.79
CA LEU A 9 21.31 -20.15 -19.99
C LEU A 9 20.84 -18.69 -19.87
N ARG A 10 20.41 -18.08 -20.98
CA ARG A 10 19.85 -16.71 -20.97
C ARG A 10 18.60 -16.58 -20.11
N LEU A 11 17.72 -17.57 -20.11
CA LEU A 11 16.56 -17.58 -19.22
C LEU A 11 16.98 -17.61 -17.75
N PHE A 12 18.01 -18.38 -17.40
CA PHE A 12 18.56 -18.39 -16.05
C PHE A 12 19.26 -17.09 -15.67
N GLU A 13 19.97 -16.44 -16.59
CA GLU A 13 20.61 -15.15 -16.33
C GLU A 13 19.57 -14.05 -16.07
N TYR A 14 18.47 -14.05 -16.82
CA TYR A 14 17.47 -12.99 -16.74
C TYR A 14 16.43 -13.17 -15.62
N PHE A 15 16.08 -14.41 -15.29
CA PHE A 15 15.05 -14.74 -14.30
C PHE A 15 15.59 -15.43 -13.05
N GLY A 16 16.86 -15.82 -12.99
CA GLY A 16 17.40 -16.65 -11.91
C GLY A 16 17.50 -15.95 -10.54
N ASP A 17 17.46 -14.62 -10.53
CA ASP A 17 17.31 -13.75 -9.36
C ASP A 17 15.85 -13.62 -8.89
N LYS A 18 14.89 -13.74 -9.81
CA LYS A 18 13.45 -13.56 -9.57
C LYS A 18 12.70 -14.87 -9.32
N LEU A 19 13.14 -15.96 -9.93
CA LEU A 19 12.46 -17.26 -9.91
C LEU A 19 13.41 -18.38 -9.54
N LYS A 20 12.88 -19.39 -8.82
CA LYS A 20 13.63 -20.62 -8.56
C LYS A 20 14.02 -21.27 -9.90
N LYS A 21 15.27 -21.73 -9.99
CA LYS A 21 15.79 -22.42 -11.19
C LYS A 21 14.93 -23.62 -11.62
N THR A 22 14.26 -24.27 -10.67
CA THR A 22 13.32 -25.36 -10.95
C THR A 22 12.09 -24.89 -11.73
N THR A 23 11.54 -23.72 -11.41
CA THR A 23 10.42 -23.10 -12.13
C THR A 23 10.81 -22.75 -13.57
N ILE A 24 12.00 -22.16 -13.76
CA ILE A 24 12.54 -21.82 -15.09
C ILE A 24 12.70 -23.09 -15.94
N SER A 25 13.33 -24.12 -15.37
CA SER A 25 13.57 -25.41 -16.05
C SER A 25 12.29 -26.14 -16.43
N GLN A 26 11.29 -26.11 -15.54
CA GLN A 26 10.01 -26.77 -15.78
C GLN A 26 9.22 -26.06 -16.88
N THR A 27 9.20 -24.73 -16.86
CA THR A 27 8.52 -23.92 -17.89
C THR A 27 9.16 -24.13 -19.26
N TRP A 28 10.50 -24.14 -19.34
CA TRP A 28 11.24 -24.47 -20.56
C TRP A 28 10.84 -25.83 -21.16
N LYS A 29 10.69 -26.86 -20.33
CA LYS A 29 10.23 -28.18 -20.78
C LYS A 29 8.77 -28.18 -21.22
N ASN A 30 7.90 -27.48 -20.49
CA ASN A 30 6.46 -27.43 -20.77
C ASN A 30 6.15 -26.73 -22.10
N TYR A 31 6.96 -25.75 -22.50
CA TYR A 31 6.82 -25.00 -23.75
C TYR A 31 7.72 -25.54 -24.87
N ASN A 32 7.99 -26.84 -24.85
CA ASN A 32 8.73 -27.56 -25.90
C ASN A 32 10.09 -26.94 -26.24
N GLN A 33 10.75 -26.28 -25.28
CA GLN A 33 12.04 -25.64 -25.49
C GLN A 33 12.01 -24.50 -26.52
N ILE A 34 10.85 -23.87 -26.71
CA ILE A 34 10.70 -22.68 -27.54
C ILE A 34 11.01 -21.45 -26.67
N TYR A 35 12.07 -20.72 -27.05
CA TYR A 35 12.58 -19.59 -26.25
C TYR A 35 11.59 -18.45 -26.08
N VAL A 36 10.94 -18.02 -27.17
CA VAL A 36 9.99 -16.89 -27.13
C VAL A 36 8.81 -17.23 -26.20
N ASP A 37 8.15 -18.36 -26.43
CA ASP A 37 7.00 -18.79 -25.63
C ASP A 37 7.38 -19.02 -24.15
N THR A 38 8.56 -19.59 -23.89
CA THR A 38 9.05 -19.78 -22.52
C THR A 38 9.35 -18.43 -21.86
N TYR A 39 9.95 -17.49 -22.60
CA TYR A 39 10.28 -16.15 -22.11
C TYR A 39 9.00 -15.39 -21.73
N GLU A 40 8.04 -15.31 -22.64
CA GLU A 40 6.74 -14.67 -22.40
C GLU A 40 6.03 -15.28 -21.19
N LYS A 41 6.08 -16.61 -21.03
CA LYS A 41 5.45 -17.24 -19.88
C LYS A 41 6.16 -16.96 -18.55
N LEU A 42 7.50 -16.94 -18.55
CA LEU A 42 8.27 -16.60 -17.35
C LEU A 42 8.09 -15.13 -16.96
N GLU A 43 7.96 -14.24 -17.94
CA GLU A 43 7.61 -12.84 -17.72
C GLU A 43 6.22 -12.69 -17.10
N ASP A 44 5.21 -13.40 -17.61
CA ASP A 44 3.87 -13.47 -17.03
C ASP A 44 3.89 -14.04 -15.59
N ILE A 45 4.68 -15.08 -15.33
CA ILE A 45 4.87 -15.63 -13.98
C ILE A 45 5.51 -14.59 -13.04
N CYS A 46 6.53 -13.85 -13.50
CA CYS A 46 7.15 -12.79 -12.72
C CYS A 46 6.19 -11.62 -12.46
N ALA A 47 5.42 -11.21 -13.47
CA ALA A 47 4.42 -10.16 -13.33
C ALA A 47 3.32 -10.56 -12.34
N THR A 48 2.86 -11.82 -12.39
CA THR A 48 1.83 -12.34 -11.47
C THR A 48 2.35 -12.58 -10.05
N SER A 49 3.60 -13.02 -9.88
CA SER A 49 4.21 -13.13 -8.56
C SER A 49 4.43 -11.76 -7.92
N ASN A 50 4.83 -10.76 -8.71
CA ASN A 50 4.96 -9.37 -8.25
C ASN A 50 3.59 -8.73 -7.97
N LEU A 51 2.54 -9.07 -8.73
CA LEU A 51 1.16 -8.60 -8.47
C LEU A 51 0.65 -8.99 -7.07
N ASN A 52 1.08 -10.12 -6.52
CA ASN A 52 0.78 -10.51 -5.14
C ASN A 52 1.53 -9.67 -4.09
N GLU A 53 2.65 -9.02 -4.47
CA GLU A 53 3.37 -8.05 -3.63
C GLU A 53 2.88 -6.59 -3.81
N PHE A 54 2.20 -6.27 -4.92
CA PHE A 54 1.78 -4.89 -5.26
C PHE A 54 0.30 -4.58 -5.02
N GLN A 55 -0.48 -5.54 -4.50
CA GLN A 55 -1.81 -5.22 -4.00
C GLN A 55 -1.65 -4.30 -2.78
N GLU A 56 -2.28 -3.12 -2.81
CA GLU A 56 -2.27 -2.22 -1.65
C GLU A 56 -2.72 -2.99 -0.42
N GLU A 57 -1.83 -3.12 0.57
CA GLU A 57 -2.10 -3.78 1.84
C GLU A 57 -3.38 -3.18 2.44
N ASN A 58 -4.26 -4.06 2.94
CA ASN A 58 -5.56 -3.62 3.45
C ASN A 58 -5.39 -2.61 4.60
N GLU A 59 -4.31 -2.77 5.35
CA GLU A 59 -3.83 -1.89 6.42
C GLU A 59 -3.59 -0.47 5.89
N LEU A 60 -2.78 -0.33 4.83
CA LEU A 60 -2.47 0.95 4.20
C LEU A 60 -3.73 1.63 3.66
N LYS A 61 -4.60 0.84 3.01
CA LYS A 61 -5.87 1.32 2.45
C LYS A 61 -6.79 1.90 3.53
N ILE A 62 -6.90 1.22 4.68
CA ILE A 62 -7.69 1.70 5.83
C ILE A 62 -7.09 2.99 6.38
N ASN A 63 -5.77 3.03 6.58
CA ASN A 63 -5.08 4.21 7.10
C ASN A 63 -5.27 5.42 6.20
N ARG A 64 -5.12 5.23 4.88
CA ARG A 64 -5.38 6.28 3.89
C ARG A 64 -6.81 6.79 3.95
N GLU A 65 -7.80 5.90 3.95
CA GLU A 65 -9.22 6.27 4.00
C GLU A 65 -9.49 7.15 5.22
N MET A 66 -8.96 6.75 6.38
CA MET A 66 -9.14 7.47 7.64
C MET A 66 -8.42 8.82 7.67
N CYS A 67 -7.17 8.87 7.24
CA CYS A 67 -6.40 10.12 7.19
C CYS A 67 -7.07 11.13 6.26
N LEU A 68 -7.49 10.70 5.06
CA LEU A 68 -8.21 11.56 4.11
C LEU A 68 -9.53 12.08 4.71
N HIS A 69 -10.28 11.25 5.42
CA HIS A 69 -11.53 11.65 6.07
C HIS A 69 -11.30 12.71 7.15
N ILE A 70 -10.31 12.50 8.02
CA ILE A 70 -9.94 13.44 9.10
C ILE A 70 -9.47 14.77 8.51
N LEU A 71 -8.52 14.73 7.57
CA LEU A 71 -7.96 15.90 6.91
C LEU A 71 -9.04 16.71 6.19
N TRP A 72 -9.91 16.02 5.43
CA TRP A 72 -11.02 16.67 4.73
C TRP A 72 -11.98 17.39 5.69
N ASN A 73 -12.34 16.76 6.81
CA ASN A 73 -13.23 17.37 7.79
C ASN A 73 -12.63 18.65 8.39
N ILE A 74 -11.33 18.66 8.71
CA ILE A 74 -10.65 19.86 9.24
C ILE A 74 -10.55 20.95 8.17
N LEU A 75 -10.09 20.60 6.96
CA LEU A 75 -9.93 21.53 5.84
C LEU A 75 -11.25 22.17 5.44
N LYS A 76 -12.34 21.39 5.40
CA LYS A 76 -13.68 21.87 5.03
C LYS A 76 -14.32 22.71 6.12
N TYR A 77 -14.11 22.37 7.39
CA TYR A 77 -14.76 23.04 8.53
C TYR A 77 -13.75 23.53 9.56
N PRO A 78 -12.86 24.47 9.19
CA PRO A 78 -11.73 24.84 10.03
C PRO A 78 -12.15 25.42 11.40
N LYS A 79 -13.30 26.08 11.49
CA LYS A 79 -13.78 26.69 12.75
C LYS A 79 -14.48 25.70 13.69
N HIS A 80 -14.73 24.46 13.27
CA HIS A 80 -15.53 23.51 14.04
C HIS A 80 -14.63 22.66 14.93
N ILE A 81 -14.58 23.00 16.22
CA ILE A 81 -13.70 22.34 17.20
C ILE A 81 -13.92 20.82 17.29
N LYS A 82 -15.14 20.34 17.03
CA LYS A 82 -15.44 18.90 17.03
C LYS A 82 -14.59 18.07 16.05
N TYR A 83 -14.15 18.66 14.93
CA TYR A 83 -13.30 17.95 13.95
C TYR A 83 -11.81 18.01 14.30
N ARG A 84 -11.46 18.79 15.33
CA ARG A 84 -10.12 18.85 15.91
C ARG A 84 -9.95 17.89 17.08
N GLN A 85 -10.94 17.03 17.33
CA GLN A 85 -10.98 16.07 18.42
C GLN A 85 -11.37 14.70 17.88
N ILE A 86 -10.65 13.66 18.29
CA ILE A 86 -10.96 12.27 17.92
C ILE A 86 -10.99 11.43 19.19
N HIS A 87 -12.15 10.84 19.45
CA HIS A 87 -12.35 9.99 20.61
C HIS A 87 -11.65 8.64 20.42
N LYS A 88 -10.77 8.24 21.34
CA LYS A 88 -9.96 7.01 21.23
C LYS A 88 -10.81 5.77 20.99
N GLN A 89 -11.86 5.57 21.78
CA GLN A 89 -12.73 4.39 21.64
C GLN A 89 -13.48 4.39 20.30
N ALA A 90 -13.86 5.58 19.80
CA ALA A 90 -14.59 5.67 18.54
C ALA A 90 -13.66 5.35 17.36
N LEU A 91 -12.42 5.85 17.41
CA LEU A 91 -11.37 5.52 16.46
C LEU A 91 -11.08 4.02 16.46
N TYR A 92 -10.83 3.44 17.64
CA TYR A 92 -10.56 2.01 17.78
C TYR A 92 -11.71 1.16 17.23
N ASN A 93 -12.95 1.44 17.64
CA ASN A 93 -14.12 0.66 17.19
C ASN A 93 -14.28 0.70 15.67
N TYR A 94 -14.07 1.89 15.07
CA TYR A 94 -14.14 2.05 13.61
C TYR A 94 -13.04 1.24 12.90
N LEU A 95 -11.79 1.40 13.35
CA LEU A 95 -10.65 0.68 12.76
C LEU A 95 -10.82 -0.83 12.93
N PHE A 96 -11.25 -1.29 14.10
CA PHE A 96 -11.54 -2.69 14.37
C PHE A 96 -12.57 -3.26 13.39
N GLN A 97 -13.69 -2.57 13.20
CA GLN A 97 -14.73 -2.99 12.26
C GLN A 97 -14.21 -3.03 10.81
N LYS A 98 -13.42 -2.03 10.40
CA LYS A 98 -12.80 -1.98 9.07
C LYS A 98 -11.82 -3.13 8.87
N CYS A 99 -10.91 -3.34 9.81
CA CYS A 99 -9.91 -4.41 9.76
C CYS A 99 -10.58 -5.79 9.71
N HIS A 100 -11.60 -6.02 10.54
CA HIS A 100 -12.37 -7.27 10.51
C HIS A 100 -13.03 -7.52 9.14
N THR A 101 -13.52 -6.46 8.49
CA THR A 101 -14.19 -6.58 7.18
C THR A 101 -13.20 -6.84 6.04
N SER A 102 -11.99 -6.27 6.11
CA SER A 102 -10.96 -6.41 5.08
C SER A 102 -9.95 -7.52 5.34
N GLY A 103 -9.97 -8.16 6.51
CA GLY A 103 -8.94 -9.11 6.94
C GLY A 103 -7.58 -8.46 7.20
N ALA A 104 -7.57 -7.19 7.62
CA ALA A 104 -6.33 -6.47 7.95
C ALA A 104 -5.93 -6.70 9.42
N ASP A 105 -4.64 -6.58 9.72
CA ASP A 105 -4.11 -6.61 11.07
C ASP A 105 -4.42 -5.29 11.80
N ILE A 106 -5.23 -5.39 12.86
CA ILE A 106 -5.65 -4.24 13.66
C ILE A 106 -4.48 -3.59 14.43
N GLU A 107 -3.48 -4.36 14.86
CA GLU A 107 -2.33 -3.81 15.60
C GLU A 107 -1.49 -2.92 14.68
N ILE A 108 -1.23 -3.39 13.45
CA ILE A 108 -0.50 -2.63 12.42
C ILE A 108 -1.26 -1.35 12.06
N VAL A 109 -2.58 -1.45 11.81
CA VAL A 109 -3.42 -0.29 11.48
C VAL A 109 -3.43 0.73 12.61
N LEU A 110 -3.54 0.29 13.86
CA LEU A 110 -3.54 1.20 15.01
C LEU A 110 -2.21 1.93 15.13
N ILE A 111 -1.07 1.23 15.11
CA ILE A 111 0.26 1.84 15.22
C ILE A 111 0.44 2.90 14.14
N ASN A 112 0.20 2.55 12.88
CA ASN A 112 0.32 3.47 11.76
C ASN A 112 -0.63 4.67 11.89
N MET A 113 -1.87 4.46 12.31
CA MET A 113 -2.83 5.56 12.52
C MET A 113 -2.37 6.51 13.63
N GLU A 114 -1.81 6.00 14.73
CA GLU A 114 -1.30 6.84 15.80
C GLU A 114 -0.12 7.71 15.33
N GLU A 115 0.80 7.13 14.54
CA GLU A 115 1.94 7.86 13.94
C GLU A 115 1.46 8.95 12.97
N GLU A 116 0.49 8.62 12.11
CA GLU A 116 -0.09 9.57 11.13
C GLU A 116 -0.82 10.72 11.82
N LEU A 117 -1.58 10.43 12.88
CA LEU A 117 -2.22 11.47 13.70
C LEU A 117 -1.20 12.43 14.29
N GLN A 118 -0.08 11.92 14.81
CA GLN A 118 1.01 12.76 15.32
C GLN A 118 1.64 13.61 14.21
N TYR A 119 1.90 13.02 13.04
CA TYR A 119 2.46 13.72 11.89
C TYR A 119 1.55 14.86 11.39
N ILE A 120 0.23 14.62 11.35
CA ILE A 120 -0.78 15.62 11.00
C ILE A 120 -0.83 16.77 12.03
N GLY A 121 -0.45 16.50 13.29
CA GLY A 121 -0.38 17.49 14.36
C GLY A 121 -1.38 17.26 15.49
N PHE A 122 -1.92 16.05 15.64
CA PHE A 122 -2.70 15.66 16.81
C PHE A 122 -1.78 15.22 17.96
N LYS A 123 -2.26 15.42 19.19
CA LYS A 123 -1.64 14.95 20.42
C LYS A 123 -2.66 14.26 21.30
N LYS A 124 -2.24 13.23 22.04
CA LYS A 124 -3.07 12.61 23.08
C LYS A 124 -3.26 13.58 24.24
N GLY A 125 -4.50 13.75 24.68
CA GLY A 125 -4.86 14.42 25.93
C GLY A 125 -4.76 13.46 27.13
N TYR A 126 -5.07 13.98 28.32
CA TYR A 126 -5.08 13.19 29.56
C TYR A 126 -6.15 12.10 29.61
N ASP A 127 -7.18 12.23 28.77
CA ASP A 127 -8.27 11.26 28.58
C ASP A 127 -7.99 10.27 27.44
N ASP A 128 -6.75 10.23 26.96
CA ASP A 128 -6.27 9.50 25.79
C ASP A 128 -6.95 9.86 24.45
N ASN A 129 -7.82 10.88 24.41
CA ASN A 129 -8.39 11.36 23.15
C ASN A 129 -7.36 12.17 22.38
N TRP A 130 -7.52 12.25 21.06
CA TRP A 130 -6.61 13.00 20.20
C TRP A 130 -7.13 14.40 19.94
N TYR A 131 -6.27 15.40 20.13
CA TYR A 131 -6.58 16.81 19.98
C TYR A 131 -5.61 17.44 18.98
N TYR A 132 -6.12 18.17 18.00
CA TYR A 132 -5.29 18.95 17.09
C TYR A 132 -4.61 20.08 17.87
N GLN A 133 -3.28 20.09 17.87
CA GLN A 133 -2.51 20.86 18.85
C GLN A 133 -2.47 22.37 18.59
N TYR A 134 -2.92 22.84 17.42
CA TYR A 134 -2.79 24.23 17.03
C TYR A 134 -4.13 24.98 17.11
N ASP A 135 -4.12 26.10 17.83
CA ASP A 135 -5.27 27.01 17.92
C ASP A 135 -5.65 27.57 16.54
N CYS A 136 -4.63 27.94 15.77
CA CYS A 136 -4.74 28.33 14.38
C CYS A 136 -4.48 27.11 13.48
N ILE A 137 -5.40 26.86 12.55
CA ILE A 137 -5.23 25.74 11.60
C ILE A 137 -4.06 26.04 10.67
N GLN A 138 -3.14 25.08 10.60
CA GLN A 138 -2.02 25.12 9.67
C GLN A 138 -2.48 24.60 8.30
N LEU A 139 -3.25 25.42 7.57
CA LEU A 139 -3.88 25.05 6.30
C LEU A 139 -2.88 24.46 5.30
N LEU A 140 -1.69 25.05 5.19
CA LEU A 140 -0.66 24.57 4.26
C LEU A 140 -0.18 23.16 4.62
N HIS A 141 0.17 22.92 5.89
CA HIS A 141 0.59 21.60 6.38
C HIS A 141 -0.50 20.54 6.13
N LEU A 142 -1.75 20.83 6.53
CA LEU A 142 -2.87 19.91 6.33
C LEU A 142 -3.16 19.62 4.86
N TRP A 143 -3.00 20.63 3.99
CA TRP A 143 -3.14 20.45 2.55
C TRP A 143 -2.03 19.57 1.97
N ASP A 144 -0.79 19.74 2.44
CA ASP A 144 0.33 18.90 2.04
C ASP A 144 0.13 17.44 2.50
N CYS A 145 -0.34 17.21 3.73
CA CYS A 145 -0.73 15.88 4.22
C CYS A 145 -1.85 15.26 3.36
N TYR A 146 -2.87 16.05 3.00
CA TYR A 146 -3.99 15.58 2.18
C TYR A 146 -3.52 15.17 0.77
N ARG A 147 -2.67 16.00 0.17
CA ARG A 147 -2.06 15.73 -1.14
C ARG A 147 -1.18 14.48 -1.09
N TYR A 148 -0.39 14.30 -0.04
CA TYR A 148 0.43 13.10 0.17
C TYR A 148 -0.42 11.83 0.07
N TRP A 149 -1.51 11.76 0.84
CA TRP A 149 -2.38 10.59 0.87
C TRP A 149 -3.14 10.32 -0.43
N ILE A 150 -3.56 11.37 -1.16
CA ILE A 150 -4.12 11.23 -2.52
C ILE A 150 -3.08 10.66 -3.48
N ASN A 151 -1.85 11.18 -3.44
CA ASN A 151 -0.80 10.77 -4.36
C ASN A 151 -0.39 9.31 -4.14
N GLN A 152 -0.43 8.81 -2.91
CA GLN A 152 -0.21 7.39 -2.63
C GLN A 152 -1.23 6.51 -3.38
N GLN A 153 -2.52 6.88 -3.39
CA GLN A 153 -3.54 6.15 -4.16
C GLN A 153 -3.27 6.16 -5.66
N ILE A 154 -2.90 7.33 -6.19
CA ILE A 154 -2.62 7.51 -7.61
C ILE A 154 -1.36 6.71 -8.01
N MET A 155 -0.32 6.70 -7.18
CA MET A 155 0.88 5.90 -7.41
C MET A 155 0.57 4.41 -7.46
N HIS A 156 -0.22 3.88 -6.51
CA HIS A 156 -0.63 2.47 -6.56
C HIS A 156 -1.40 2.14 -7.83
N VAL A 157 -2.31 3.02 -8.27
CA VAL A 157 -3.05 2.84 -9.53
C VAL A 157 -2.11 2.87 -10.74
N PHE A 158 -1.17 3.82 -10.81
CA PHE A 158 -0.23 3.91 -11.93
C PHE A 158 0.74 2.73 -11.98
N ILE A 159 1.28 2.30 -10.84
CA ILE A 159 2.12 1.09 -10.77
C ILE A 159 1.33 -0.11 -11.31
N LEU A 160 0.07 -0.27 -10.89
CA LEU A 160 -0.79 -1.36 -11.36
C LEU A 160 -1.12 -1.27 -12.86
N LEU A 161 -1.25 -0.06 -13.42
CA LEU A 161 -1.47 0.16 -14.86
C LEU A 161 -0.23 -0.05 -15.71
N LEU A 162 0.97 0.25 -15.19
CA LEU A 162 2.24 0.05 -15.91
C LEU A 162 2.64 -1.43 -15.99
N ILE A 163 2.06 -2.29 -15.15
CA ILE A 163 2.37 -3.71 -15.05
C ILE A 163 1.33 -4.58 -15.79
N LYS A 164 0.24 -3.98 -16.28
CA LYS A 164 -0.80 -4.64 -17.10
C LYS A 164 -0.57 -4.46 -18.58
#